data_AF-A0A2Y9APH7-F1
#
_entry.id   AF-A0A2Y9APH7-F1
#
_cell.length_a   1.000
_cell.length_b   1.000
_cell.length_c   1.000
_cell.angle_alpha   90.00
_cell.angle_beta   90.00
_cell.angle_gamma   90.00
#
_symmetry.space_group_name_H-M   'P 1'
#
loop_
_entity.id
_entity.type
_entity.pdbx_description
1 polymer ?
#
loop_
_entity_poly.entity_id
_entity_poly.type
_entity_poly.pdbx_seq_one_letter_code
_entity_poly.pdbx_strand_id
1 'polypeptide(L)'
;MKQGLLYERPRPVAKSWHAGWSVNTTGGYGFARELAASPLAAVEFPIAGRDHPIVFVEGEGGLTPLALLGLTEKENLSVEPDGSWSGGYIPAFVRRYPFVLAKDAEKDSYTLCIDEASPACNTDGKGQPLFGPDGEQSDYLKRQLALSREWERVRAATVAFCERLSDLDLLTKQRVSVTDSAGRTSLAGGFSAVDRERLKGLSDETLGELMRAGYLEAIMAHLFSLNGLEALGRKLDRIRKASSKAEAETAH
;
A
#
# COMPACT_ATOMS: atom_id res chain seq x y z
N MET A 1 14.32 -2.91 0.13
CA MET A 1 13.36 -1.81 -0.15
C MET A 1 13.48 -0.72 0.90
N LYS A 2 14.04 0.44 0.52
CA LYS A 2 13.98 1.65 1.35
C LYS A 2 12.51 1.96 1.64
N GLN A 3 12.16 2.17 2.91
CA GLN A 3 10.87 2.69 3.36
C GLN A 3 10.57 4.13 2.84
N GLY A 4 11.27 4.60 1.80
CA GLY A 4 11.32 5.99 1.36
C GLY A 4 10.23 6.40 0.36
N LEU A 5 9.13 5.66 0.23
CA LEU A 5 8.00 6.09 -0.61
C LEU A 5 7.01 7.01 0.15
N LEU A 6 6.97 6.94 1.48
CA LEU A 6 6.09 7.77 2.32
C LEU A 6 6.78 8.39 3.54
N TYR A 7 7.90 7.83 4.00
CA TYR A 7 8.54 8.23 5.24
C TYR A 7 9.77 9.08 4.98
N GLU A 8 9.81 10.29 5.53
CA GLU A 8 10.91 11.22 5.36
C GLU A 8 11.87 11.22 6.55
N ARG A 9 11.33 11.26 7.77
CA ARG A 9 12.11 11.33 9.01
C ARG A 9 11.55 10.37 10.07
N PRO A 10 11.63 9.05 9.83
CA PRO A 10 11.22 8.06 10.83
C PRO A 10 12.17 8.10 12.03
N ARG A 11 11.64 8.33 13.23
CA ARG A 11 12.38 8.28 14.50
C ARG A 11 11.70 7.37 15.51
N PRO A 12 12.47 6.64 16.34
CA PRO A 12 11.91 5.89 17.46
C PRO A 12 11.02 6.76 18.35
N VAL A 13 9.80 6.30 18.61
CA VAL A 13 8.90 6.98 19.54
C VAL A 13 9.48 6.86 20.94
N ALA A 14 9.79 7.99 21.55
CA ALA A 14 10.43 8.08 22.84
C ALA A 14 9.90 9.28 23.62
N LYS A 15 9.63 9.08 24.91
CA LYS A 15 9.08 10.10 25.82
C LYS A 15 9.93 11.38 25.83
N SER A 16 11.25 11.25 25.81
CA SER A 16 12.18 12.40 25.83
C SER A 16 12.00 13.38 24.67
N TRP A 17 11.47 12.92 23.53
CA TRP A 17 11.30 13.71 22.31
C TRP A 17 9.84 13.99 22.00
N HIS A 18 8.95 13.04 22.33
CA HIS A 18 7.58 12.99 21.84
C HIS A 18 6.52 13.16 22.94
N ALA A 19 6.89 13.48 24.18
CA ALA A 19 5.92 13.64 25.27
C ALA A 19 4.83 14.69 24.97
N GLY A 20 5.19 15.80 24.32
CA GLY A 20 4.26 16.85 23.90
C GLY A 20 3.65 16.68 22.51
N TRP A 21 3.84 15.53 21.87
CA TRP A 21 3.38 15.30 20.50
C TRP A 21 1.99 14.66 20.46
N SER A 22 1.19 15.11 19.50
CA SER A 22 -0.10 14.53 19.12
C SER A 22 -0.14 14.20 17.63
N VAL A 23 -0.99 13.24 17.28
CA VAL A 23 -1.26 12.87 15.87
C VAL A 23 -2.71 13.19 15.53
N ASN A 24 -2.89 14.05 14.54
CA ASN A 24 -4.19 14.38 13.99
C ASN A 24 -4.44 13.65 12.66
N THR A 25 -5.30 12.64 12.69
CA THR A 25 -5.65 11.83 11.52
C THR A 25 -6.81 12.40 10.70
N THR A 26 -7.34 13.58 11.04
CA THR A 26 -8.46 14.19 10.29
C THR A 26 -8.03 14.86 8.97
N GLY A 27 -6.73 14.96 8.70
CA GLY A 27 -6.17 15.63 7.51
C GLY A 27 -6.32 14.86 6.19
N GLY A 28 -7.00 13.71 6.19
CA GLY A 28 -7.16 12.86 5.01
C GLY A 28 -5.86 12.17 4.58
N TYR A 29 -5.79 11.83 3.29
CA TYR A 29 -4.75 11.01 2.66
C TYR A 29 -3.92 11.79 1.63
N GLY A 30 -3.89 13.12 1.72
CA GLY A 30 -3.10 13.98 0.81
C GLY A 30 -1.61 13.62 0.77
N PHE A 31 -1.06 13.09 1.87
CA PHE A 31 0.33 12.59 1.94
C PHE A 31 0.61 11.44 0.96
N ALA A 32 -0.41 10.71 0.52
CA ALA A 32 -0.28 9.58 -0.39
C ALA A 32 -0.54 9.96 -1.85
N ARG A 33 -0.68 11.25 -2.18
CA ARG A 33 -1.02 11.73 -3.53
C ARG A 33 0.01 11.32 -4.60
N GLU A 34 1.27 11.20 -4.22
CA GLU A 34 2.34 10.75 -5.13
C GLU A 34 2.60 9.22 -5.05
N LEU A 35 1.80 8.47 -4.28
CA LEU A 35 2.00 7.04 -4.12
C LEU A 35 1.37 6.25 -5.28
N ALA A 36 2.15 5.96 -6.32
CA ALA A 36 1.66 5.23 -7.50
C ALA A 36 1.32 3.75 -7.24
N ALA A 37 1.93 3.15 -6.23
CA ALA A 37 1.65 1.79 -5.81
C ALA A 37 1.88 1.61 -4.31
N SER A 38 1.11 0.73 -3.68
CA SER A 38 1.19 0.48 -2.24
C SER A 38 1.40 -1.01 -1.94
N PRO A 39 2.40 -1.38 -1.10
CA PRO A 39 2.54 -2.75 -0.63
C PRO A 39 1.27 -3.27 0.04
N LEU A 40 0.92 -4.50 -0.28
CA LEU A 40 -0.19 -5.21 0.36
C LEU A 40 0.30 -6.42 1.15
N ALA A 41 -0.44 -6.79 2.19
CA ALA A 41 -0.41 -8.15 2.71
C ALA A 41 -1.39 -9.03 1.92
N ALA A 42 -1.08 -10.32 1.76
CA ALA A 42 -1.94 -11.27 1.02
C ALA A 42 -3.37 -11.31 1.55
N VAL A 43 -3.54 -11.14 2.87
CA VAL A 43 -4.86 -11.08 3.55
C VAL A 43 -5.71 -9.87 3.11
N GLU A 44 -5.09 -8.82 2.55
CA GLU A 44 -5.81 -7.65 2.03
C GLU A 44 -6.37 -7.89 0.63
N PHE A 45 -5.90 -8.91 -0.11
CA PHE A 45 -6.21 -9.04 -1.53
C PHE A 45 -7.71 -9.13 -1.85
N PRO A 46 -8.55 -9.87 -1.11
CA PRO A 46 -9.98 -9.98 -1.42
C PRO A 46 -10.75 -8.66 -1.33
N ILE A 47 -10.29 -7.73 -0.49
CA ILE A 47 -10.93 -6.41 -0.32
C ILE A 47 -10.23 -5.36 -1.19
N ALA A 48 -8.90 -5.34 -1.23
CA ALA A 48 -8.12 -4.40 -2.03
C ALA A 48 -8.34 -4.62 -3.54
N GLY A 49 -8.40 -5.89 -3.96
CA GLY A 49 -8.53 -6.28 -5.36
C GLY A 49 -9.85 -5.87 -6.03
N ARG A 50 -10.82 -5.39 -5.25
CA ARG A 50 -12.08 -4.84 -5.78
C ARG A 50 -11.89 -3.46 -6.41
N ASP A 51 -10.96 -2.68 -5.87
CA ASP A 51 -10.70 -1.30 -6.27
C ASP A 51 -9.37 -1.15 -7.02
N HIS A 52 -8.36 -1.94 -6.63
CA HIS A 52 -6.99 -1.78 -7.07
C HIS A 52 -6.48 -3.06 -7.72
N PRO A 53 -5.95 -3.02 -8.96
CA PRO A 53 -5.20 -4.14 -9.51
C PRO A 53 -4.04 -4.49 -8.61
N ILE A 54 -3.91 -5.78 -8.30
CA ILE A 54 -2.81 -6.32 -7.52
C ILE A 54 -1.78 -6.87 -8.50
N VAL A 55 -0.52 -6.54 -8.27
CA VAL A 55 0.61 -7.00 -9.10
C VAL A 55 1.79 -7.36 -8.23
N PHE A 56 2.73 -8.13 -8.75
CA PHE A 56 3.94 -8.53 -8.02
C PHE A 56 5.17 -7.88 -8.63
N VAL A 57 6.08 -7.37 -7.80
CA VAL A 57 7.35 -6.78 -8.25
C VAL A 57 8.50 -7.46 -7.53
N GLU A 58 9.54 -7.80 -8.29
CA GLU A 58 10.79 -8.31 -7.74
C GLU A 58 11.64 -7.12 -7.25
N GLY A 59 12.16 -7.20 -6.03
CA GLY A 59 13.06 -6.20 -5.47
C GLY A 59 14.18 -6.85 -4.66
N GLU A 60 15.03 -6.04 -4.03
CA GLU A 60 16.15 -6.53 -3.20
C GLU A 60 15.71 -7.45 -2.05
N GLY A 61 14.46 -7.36 -1.61
CA GLY A 61 13.90 -8.17 -0.54
C GLY A 61 13.04 -9.35 -1.02
N GLY A 62 13.13 -9.69 -2.30
CA GLY A 62 12.29 -10.68 -2.95
C GLY A 62 11.01 -10.12 -3.54
N LEU A 63 10.15 -11.02 -4.00
CA LEU A 63 8.86 -10.73 -4.60
C LEU A 63 7.91 -10.05 -3.60
N THR A 64 7.36 -8.91 -3.99
CA THR A 64 6.44 -8.11 -3.16
C THR A 64 5.15 -7.81 -3.92
N PRO A 65 3.96 -8.04 -3.32
CA PRO A 65 2.70 -7.66 -3.93
C PRO A 65 2.36 -6.19 -3.66
N LEU A 66 1.84 -5.53 -4.68
CA LEU A 66 1.50 -4.11 -4.69
C LEU A 66 0.06 -3.91 -5.21
N ALA A 67 -0.70 -3.05 -4.56
CA ALA A 67 -1.87 -2.40 -5.15
C ALA A 67 -1.40 -1.30 -6.11
N LEU A 68 -1.84 -1.32 -7.36
CA LEU A 68 -1.66 -0.22 -8.29
C LEU A 68 -2.67 0.89 -7.96
N LEU A 69 -2.14 2.06 -7.61
CA LEU A 69 -2.92 3.26 -7.25
C LEU A 69 -2.91 4.30 -8.38
N GLY A 70 -1.95 4.21 -9.30
CA GLY A 70 -1.88 4.99 -10.53
C GLY A 70 -1.19 4.23 -11.65
N LEU A 71 -1.19 4.82 -12.86
CA LEU A 71 -0.55 4.24 -14.04
C LEU A 71 0.75 4.96 -14.44
N THR A 72 1.04 6.10 -13.81
CA THR A 72 2.30 6.84 -13.96
C THR A 72 2.99 7.00 -12.62
N GLU A 73 4.29 7.29 -12.66
CA GLU A 73 5.02 7.64 -11.45
C GLU A 73 4.39 8.86 -10.76
N LYS A 74 4.51 8.89 -9.42
CA LYS A 74 4.08 10.01 -8.59
C LYS A 74 2.60 10.38 -8.71
N GLU A 75 1.73 9.41 -9.01
CA GLU A 75 0.29 9.66 -9.14
C GLU A 75 -0.51 8.59 -8.41
N ASN A 76 -1.32 9.01 -7.44
CA ASN A 76 -2.32 8.18 -6.80
C ASN A 76 -3.72 8.65 -7.21
N LEU A 77 -4.37 7.88 -8.09
CA LEU A 77 -5.70 8.19 -8.60
C LEU A 77 -6.78 8.01 -7.54
N SER A 78 -6.49 7.42 -6.39
CA SER A 78 -7.44 7.20 -5.28
C SER A 78 -7.46 8.34 -4.28
N VAL A 79 -6.59 9.35 -4.40
CA VAL A 79 -6.61 10.54 -3.54
C VAL A 79 -7.25 11.69 -4.30
N GLU A 80 -8.38 12.17 -3.80
CA GLU A 80 -9.12 13.29 -4.39
C GLU A 80 -8.41 14.63 -4.12
N PRO A 81 -8.78 15.71 -4.84
CA PRO A 81 -8.18 17.04 -4.64
C PRO A 81 -8.28 17.56 -3.20
N ASP A 82 -9.36 17.23 -2.50
CA ASP A 82 -9.60 17.59 -1.09
C ASP A 82 -8.83 16.70 -0.09
N GLY A 83 -8.09 15.71 -0.58
CA GLY A 83 -7.32 14.76 0.22
C GLY A 83 -8.13 13.58 0.72
N SER A 84 -9.43 13.46 0.40
CA SER A 84 -10.21 12.26 0.71
C SER A 84 -9.75 11.07 -0.16
N TRP A 85 -10.04 9.85 0.29
CA TRP A 85 -9.76 8.64 -0.49
C TRP A 85 -11.01 8.22 -1.25
N SER A 86 -10.90 8.03 -2.56
CA SER A 86 -11.94 7.44 -3.40
C SER A 86 -11.72 5.95 -3.62
N GLY A 87 -12.79 5.17 -3.42
CA GLY A 87 -12.76 3.70 -3.46
C GLY A 87 -13.26 3.08 -2.16
N GLY A 88 -13.42 1.76 -2.14
CA GLY A 88 -13.89 1.01 -0.98
C GLY A 88 -12.79 0.60 0.00
N TYR A 89 -11.52 0.54 -0.44
CA TYR A 89 -10.40 0.09 0.38
C TYR A 89 -9.18 1.01 0.33
N ILE A 90 -8.59 1.23 1.50
CA ILE A 90 -7.33 1.94 1.71
C ILE A 90 -6.29 0.95 2.21
N PRO A 91 -5.18 0.72 1.48
CA PRO A 91 -4.11 -0.18 1.91
C PRO A 91 -3.65 0.10 3.34
N ALA A 92 -3.43 -0.94 4.14
CA ALA A 92 -2.99 -0.75 5.53
C ALA A 92 -1.62 -0.05 5.61
N PHE A 93 -0.76 -0.22 4.59
CA PHE A 93 0.48 0.55 4.45
C PHE A 93 0.25 2.07 4.42
N VAL A 94 -0.85 2.52 3.79
CA VAL A 94 -1.25 3.95 3.78
C VAL A 94 -1.90 4.33 5.11
N ARG A 95 -2.82 3.52 5.64
CA ARG A 95 -3.58 3.82 6.87
C ARG A 95 -2.72 3.93 8.13
N ARG A 96 -1.56 3.25 8.18
CA ARG A 96 -0.67 3.28 9.34
C ARG A 96 0.21 4.51 9.42
N TYR A 97 0.34 5.29 8.34
CA TYR A 97 1.12 6.52 8.36
C TYR A 97 0.57 7.47 9.44
N PRO A 98 1.42 8.06 10.32
CA PRO A 98 2.87 8.21 10.21
C PRO A 98 3.73 7.15 10.92
N PHE A 99 3.15 6.04 11.38
CA PHE A 99 3.89 5.03 12.13
C PHE A 99 4.52 3.96 11.24
N VAL A 100 5.66 3.43 11.68
CA VAL A 100 6.34 2.28 11.07
C VAL A 100 7.09 1.50 12.14
N LEU A 101 7.13 0.16 12.01
CA LEU A 101 8.05 -0.64 12.82
C LEU A 101 9.41 -0.72 12.13
N ALA A 102 10.45 -0.37 12.86
CA ALA A 102 11.83 -0.71 12.53
C ALA A 102 12.21 -2.01 13.24
N LYS A 103 12.74 -2.98 12.48
CA LYS A 103 13.33 -4.18 13.07
C LYS A 103 14.76 -3.85 13.55
N ASP A 104 15.03 -4.13 14.81
CA ASP A 104 16.38 -4.19 15.36
C ASP A 104 16.96 -5.58 15.01
N ALA A 105 17.96 -5.60 14.14
CA ALA A 105 18.57 -6.83 13.65
C ALA A 105 19.38 -7.57 14.72
N GLU A 106 19.87 -6.87 15.75
CA GLU A 106 20.70 -7.47 16.80
C GLU A 106 19.87 -8.04 17.94
N LYS A 107 18.73 -7.40 18.25
CA LYS A 107 17.90 -7.75 19.42
C LYS A 107 16.65 -8.57 19.08
N ASP A 108 16.46 -8.91 17.81
CA ASP A 108 15.23 -9.49 17.24
C ASP A 108 13.96 -8.83 17.81
N SER A 109 14.00 -7.50 17.88
CA SER A 109 12.95 -6.69 18.50
C SER A 109 12.45 -5.63 17.53
N TYR A 110 11.22 -5.16 17.73
CA TYR A 110 10.61 -4.14 16.89
C TYR A 110 10.43 -2.85 17.67
N THR A 111 10.95 -1.76 17.10
CA THR A 111 10.80 -0.42 17.64
C THR A 111 9.78 0.34 16.80
N LEU A 112 8.76 0.91 17.47
CA LEU A 112 7.82 1.80 16.80
C LEU A 112 8.50 3.14 16.54
N CYS A 113 8.55 3.49 15.27
CA CYS A 113 8.97 4.80 14.80
C CYS A 113 7.77 5.61 14.33
N ILE A 114 7.90 6.93 14.42
CA ILE A 114 6.96 7.90 13.86
C ILE A 114 7.72 8.78 12.87
N ASP A 115 7.08 9.11 11.74
CA ASP A 115 7.60 10.12 10.83
C ASP A 115 7.36 11.52 11.40
N GLU A 116 8.44 12.13 11.88
CA GLU A 116 8.41 13.48 12.45
C GLU A 116 8.10 14.56 11.41
N ALA A 117 8.27 14.28 10.11
CA ALA A 117 7.91 15.20 9.04
C ALA A 117 6.42 15.13 8.66
N SER A 118 5.67 14.18 9.22
CA SER A 118 4.26 14.01 8.87
C SER A 118 3.43 15.24 9.21
N PRO A 119 2.57 15.72 8.30
CA PRO A 119 1.63 16.81 8.59
C PRO A 119 0.58 16.41 9.63
N ALA A 120 0.42 15.11 9.94
CA ALA A 120 -0.44 14.65 11.01
C ALA A 120 0.17 14.90 12.40
N CYS A 121 1.50 14.96 12.51
CA CYS A 121 2.21 15.17 13.77
C CYS A 121 2.21 16.66 14.15
N ASN A 122 1.95 16.96 15.41
CA ASN A 122 1.96 18.34 15.92
C ASN A 122 2.28 18.39 17.42
N THR A 123 2.63 19.59 17.90
CA THR A 123 2.84 19.89 19.33
C THR A 123 1.76 20.81 19.91
N ASP A 124 0.73 21.13 19.12
CA ASP A 124 -0.40 22.00 19.53
C ASP A 124 -1.47 21.23 20.33
N GLY A 125 -1.25 19.93 20.57
CA GLY A 125 -2.21 19.06 21.24
C GLY A 125 -3.40 18.63 20.38
N LYS A 126 -3.38 18.87 19.06
CA LYS A 126 -4.49 18.50 18.16
C LYS A 126 -4.48 17.00 17.87
N GLY A 127 -5.63 16.35 18.04
CA GLY A 127 -5.78 14.91 17.76
C GLY A 127 -5.50 14.04 18.98
N GLN A 128 -4.80 12.94 18.78
CA GLN A 128 -4.52 11.95 19.83
C GLN A 128 -3.10 12.12 20.37
N PRO A 129 -2.90 12.35 21.68
CA PRO A 129 -1.57 12.49 22.27
C PRO A 129 -0.82 11.16 22.24
N LEU A 130 0.51 11.20 22.10
CA LEU A 130 1.35 10.00 22.15
C LEU A 130 1.60 9.52 23.59
N PHE A 131 1.68 10.45 24.54
CA PHE A 131 1.90 10.18 25.96
C PHE A 131 0.80 10.84 26.80
N GLY A 132 0.44 10.22 27.92
CA GLY A 132 -0.48 10.77 28.90
C GLY A 132 0.17 11.85 29.79
N PRO A 133 -0.62 12.53 30.65
CA PRO A 133 -0.10 13.54 31.59
C PRO A 133 0.87 12.98 32.65
N ASP A 134 0.72 11.70 32.99
CA ASP A 134 1.67 10.92 33.81
C ASP A 134 2.98 10.58 33.06
N GLY A 135 2.98 10.85 31.75
CA GLY A 135 4.06 10.54 30.83
C GLY A 135 4.18 9.05 30.51
N GLU A 136 3.13 8.25 30.78
CA GLU A 136 3.00 6.89 30.26
C GLU A 136 2.52 6.92 28.79
N GLN A 137 2.68 5.80 28.07
CA GLN A 137 2.15 5.70 26.71
C GLN A 137 0.64 5.84 26.71
N SER A 138 0.09 6.67 25.81
CA SER A 138 -1.35 6.80 25.65
C SER A 138 -1.97 5.51 25.09
N ASP A 139 -3.27 5.33 25.26
CA ASP A 139 -3.99 4.21 24.64
C ASP A 139 -3.91 4.26 23.12
N TYR A 140 -3.82 5.45 22.53
CA TYR A 140 -3.60 5.62 21.10
C TYR A 140 -2.25 5.03 20.70
N LEU A 141 -1.15 5.40 21.36
CA LEU A 141 0.18 4.89 21.05
C LEU A 141 0.26 3.36 21.23
N LYS A 142 -0.35 2.81 22.30
CA LYS A 142 -0.44 1.36 22.53
C LYS A 142 -1.18 0.65 21.39
N ARG A 143 -2.31 1.21 20.91
CA ARG A 143 -3.04 0.68 19.75
C ARG A 143 -2.19 0.71 18.48
N GLN A 144 -1.46 1.80 18.22
CA GLN A 144 -0.59 1.90 17.04
C GLN A 144 0.56 0.88 17.07
N LEU A 145 1.13 0.64 18.26
CA LEU A 145 2.13 -0.43 18.44
C LEU A 145 1.53 -1.81 18.13
N ALA A 146 0.33 -2.11 18.65
CA ALA A 146 -0.34 -3.38 18.40
C ALA A 146 -0.67 -3.59 16.91
N LEU A 147 -1.24 -2.58 16.24
CA LEU A 147 -1.53 -2.60 14.81
C LEU A 147 -0.26 -2.82 13.97
N SER A 148 0.83 -2.15 14.34
CA SER A 148 2.07 -2.28 13.59
C SER A 148 2.71 -3.66 13.76
N ARG A 149 2.59 -4.29 14.94
CA ARG A 149 3.03 -5.68 15.18
C ARG A 149 2.21 -6.68 14.37
N GLU A 150 0.89 -6.50 14.33
CA GLU A 150 0.01 -7.33 13.52
C GLU A 150 0.35 -7.19 12.03
N TRP A 151 0.64 -5.98 11.56
CA TRP A 151 1.11 -5.75 10.20
C TRP A 151 2.37 -6.56 9.86
N GLU A 152 3.35 -6.57 10.76
CA GLU A 152 4.58 -7.33 10.53
C GLU A 152 4.33 -8.84 10.48
N ARG A 153 3.42 -9.36 11.31
CA ARG A 153 2.99 -10.76 11.28
C ARG A 153 2.37 -11.12 9.92
N VAL A 154 1.43 -10.32 9.42
CA VAL A 154 0.80 -10.58 8.11
C VAL A 154 1.78 -10.35 6.95
N ARG A 155 2.75 -9.44 7.11
CA ARG A 155 3.83 -9.24 6.13
C ARG A 155 4.72 -10.49 6.03
N ALA A 156 5.12 -11.08 7.15
CA ALA A 156 5.90 -12.32 7.14
C ALA A 156 5.15 -13.47 6.45
N ALA A 157 3.84 -13.62 6.72
CA ALA A 157 3.00 -14.60 6.02
C ALA A 157 2.90 -14.31 4.51
N THR A 158 2.90 -13.03 4.13
CA THR A 158 2.89 -12.60 2.71
C THR A 158 4.21 -12.92 2.01
N VAL A 159 5.34 -12.79 2.71
CA VAL A 159 6.66 -13.19 2.17
C VAL A 159 6.66 -14.69 1.86
N ALA A 160 6.22 -15.54 2.81
CA ALA A 160 6.13 -16.98 2.58
C ALA A 160 5.17 -17.36 1.43
N PHE A 161 4.06 -16.63 1.28
CA PHE A 161 3.17 -16.77 0.13
C PHE A 161 3.89 -16.45 -1.18
N CYS A 162 4.60 -15.32 -1.23
CA CYS A 162 5.33 -14.88 -2.42
C CYS A 162 6.48 -15.84 -2.78
N GLU A 163 7.22 -16.34 -1.81
CA GLU A 163 8.22 -17.40 -1.99
C GLU A 163 7.59 -18.65 -2.61
N ARG A 164 6.43 -19.08 -2.09
CA ARG A 164 5.72 -20.26 -2.64
C ARG A 164 5.26 -20.04 -4.08
N LEU A 165 4.85 -18.83 -4.47
CA LEU A 165 4.52 -18.54 -5.88
C LEU A 165 5.75 -18.65 -6.78
N SER A 166 6.90 -18.17 -6.31
CA SER A 166 8.17 -18.25 -7.03
C SER A 166 8.67 -19.70 -7.15
N ASP A 167 8.60 -20.49 -6.08
CA ASP A 167 8.99 -21.90 -6.07
C ASP A 167 8.18 -22.75 -7.06
N LEU A 168 6.91 -22.42 -7.23
CA LEU A 168 6.00 -23.08 -8.16
C LEU A 168 6.09 -22.51 -9.60
N ASP A 169 6.99 -21.56 -9.85
CA ASP A 169 7.14 -20.84 -11.12
C ASP A 169 5.80 -20.27 -11.62
N LEU A 170 4.96 -19.74 -10.74
CA LEU A 170 3.61 -19.33 -11.12
C LEU A 170 3.51 -17.96 -11.77
N LEU A 171 4.62 -17.20 -11.86
CA LEU A 171 4.59 -15.78 -12.20
C LEU A 171 5.19 -15.50 -13.57
N THR A 172 4.45 -14.74 -14.37
CA THR A 172 4.92 -14.27 -15.69
C THR A 172 4.95 -12.74 -15.70
N LYS A 173 6.02 -12.15 -16.24
CA LYS A 173 6.14 -10.70 -16.42
C LYS A 173 5.00 -10.17 -17.30
N GLN A 174 4.40 -9.07 -16.88
CA GLN A 174 3.29 -8.42 -17.56
C GLN A 174 3.67 -7.01 -18.00
N ARG A 175 2.98 -6.54 -19.04
CA ARG A 175 3.02 -5.16 -19.50
C ARG A 175 1.61 -4.78 -19.94
N VAL A 176 1.12 -3.67 -19.41
CA VAL A 176 -0.20 -3.13 -19.71
C VAL A 176 -0.03 -1.78 -20.36
N SER A 177 -0.65 -1.58 -21.51
CA SER A 177 -0.76 -0.29 -22.18
C SER A 177 -2.21 0.18 -22.13
N VAL A 178 -2.42 1.36 -21.59
CA VAL A 178 -3.70 2.05 -21.63
C VAL A 178 -3.55 3.26 -22.54
N THR A 179 -4.28 3.28 -23.65
CA THR A 179 -4.38 4.46 -24.51
C THR A 179 -5.60 5.28 -24.11
N ASP A 180 -5.39 6.55 -23.81
CA ASP A 180 -6.46 7.48 -23.48
C ASP A 180 -7.17 8.01 -24.74
N SER A 181 -8.26 8.73 -24.56
CA SER A 181 -9.07 9.21 -25.68
C SER A 181 -8.40 10.28 -26.55
N ALA A 182 -7.31 10.88 -26.06
CA ALA A 182 -6.45 11.80 -26.82
C ALA A 182 -5.30 11.06 -27.54
N GLY A 183 -5.28 9.72 -27.49
CA GLY A 183 -4.24 8.88 -28.09
C GLY A 183 -2.96 8.75 -27.25
N ARG A 184 -2.90 9.31 -26.03
CA ARG A 184 -1.73 9.17 -25.16
C ARG A 184 -1.72 7.80 -24.53
N THR A 185 -0.62 7.07 -24.68
CA THR A 185 -0.47 5.74 -24.09
C THR A 185 0.28 5.83 -22.76
N SER A 186 -0.36 5.39 -21.69
CA SER A 186 0.27 5.17 -20.39
C SER A 186 0.64 3.70 -20.27
N LEU A 187 1.88 3.42 -19.87
CA LEU A 187 2.42 2.07 -19.77
C LEU A 187 2.66 1.73 -18.30
N ALA A 188 1.93 0.74 -17.80
CA ALA A 188 2.26 0.09 -16.55
C ALA A 188 3.01 -1.20 -16.88
N GLY A 189 4.26 -1.31 -16.44
CA GLY A 189 5.09 -2.49 -16.69
C GLY A 189 6.10 -2.71 -15.58
N GLY A 190 6.92 -3.75 -15.71
CA GLY A 190 7.93 -4.09 -14.70
C GLY A 190 7.36 -4.88 -13.51
N PHE A 191 6.15 -5.40 -13.64
CA PHE A 191 5.53 -6.29 -12.67
C PHE A 191 5.21 -7.66 -13.29
N SER A 192 4.90 -8.61 -12.44
CA SER A 192 4.49 -9.97 -12.75
C SER A 192 3.06 -10.22 -12.25
N ALA A 193 2.41 -11.20 -12.87
CA ALA A 193 1.12 -11.71 -12.45
C ALA A 193 1.14 -13.23 -12.49
N VAL A 194 0.25 -13.86 -11.70
CA VAL A 194 0.05 -15.32 -11.78
C VAL A 194 -0.41 -15.72 -13.18
N ASP A 195 0.28 -16.70 -13.75
CA ASP A 195 -0.07 -17.35 -15.01
C ASP A 195 -1.17 -18.40 -14.77
N ARG A 196 -2.31 -18.24 -15.45
CA ARG A 196 -3.47 -19.11 -15.26
C ARG A 196 -3.24 -20.53 -15.76
N GLU A 197 -2.48 -20.71 -16.82
CA GLU A 197 -2.23 -22.05 -17.37
C GLU A 197 -1.25 -22.81 -16.48
N ARG A 198 -0.23 -22.13 -15.95
CA ARG A 198 0.66 -22.73 -14.95
C ARG A 198 -0.09 -23.10 -13.67
N LEU A 199 -1.00 -22.24 -13.19
CA LEU A 199 -1.85 -22.53 -12.03
C LEU A 199 -2.75 -23.75 -12.26
N LYS A 200 -3.40 -23.85 -13.43
CA LYS A 200 -4.23 -25.01 -13.80
C LYS A 200 -3.42 -26.30 -13.96
N GLY A 201 -2.15 -26.18 -14.32
CA GLY A 201 -1.24 -27.32 -14.49
C GLY A 201 -0.67 -27.89 -13.19
N LEU A 202 -0.97 -27.29 -12.03
CA LEU A 202 -0.56 -27.83 -10.74
C LEU A 202 -1.29 -29.14 -10.41
N SER A 203 -0.64 -30.01 -9.65
CA SER A 203 -1.26 -31.25 -9.17
C SER A 203 -2.35 -30.97 -8.13
N ASP A 204 -3.29 -31.90 -7.97
CA ASP A 204 -4.36 -31.81 -6.97
C ASP A 204 -3.80 -31.71 -5.55
N GLU A 205 -2.69 -32.39 -5.26
CA GLU A 205 -2.01 -32.29 -3.97
C GLU A 205 -1.51 -30.87 -3.71
N THR A 206 -0.85 -30.26 -4.70
CA THR A 206 -0.31 -28.90 -4.61
C THR A 206 -1.45 -27.88 -4.49
N LEU A 207 -2.51 -28.02 -5.28
CA LEU A 207 -3.71 -27.17 -5.17
C LEU A 207 -4.35 -27.31 -3.78
N GLY A 208 -4.41 -28.52 -3.24
CA GLY A 208 -4.90 -28.79 -1.89
C GLY A 208 -4.03 -28.12 -0.82
N GLU A 209 -2.70 -28.10 -0.97
CA GLU A 209 -1.79 -27.36 -0.10
C GLU A 209 -2.05 -25.85 -0.14
N LEU A 210 -2.13 -25.27 -1.35
CA LEU A 210 -2.39 -23.85 -1.54
C LEU A 210 -3.74 -23.44 -0.93
N MET A 211 -4.77 -24.28 -1.07
CA MET A 211 -6.08 -24.03 -0.46
C MET A 211 -6.00 -24.05 1.07
N ARG A 212 -5.38 -25.09 1.66
CA ARG A 212 -5.24 -25.22 3.13
C ARG A 212 -4.41 -24.08 3.74
N ALA A 213 -3.42 -23.56 3.01
CA ALA A 213 -2.62 -22.42 3.43
C ALA A 213 -3.30 -21.05 3.21
N GLY A 214 -4.48 -21.01 2.56
CA GLY A 214 -5.17 -19.77 2.19
C GLY A 214 -4.55 -19.03 1.00
N TYR A 215 -3.53 -19.62 0.36
CA TYR A 215 -2.84 -19.02 -0.79
C TYR A 215 -3.69 -18.99 -2.05
N LEU A 216 -4.55 -20.01 -2.24
CA LEU A 216 -5.43 -20.05 -3.40
C LEU A 216 -6.45 -18.90 -3.39
N GLU A 217 -6.97 -18.51 -2.22
CA GLU A 217 -7.86 -17.35 -2.09
C GLU A 217 -7.16 -16.06 -2.53
N ALA A 218 -5.93 -15.83 -2.06
CA ALA A 218 -5.12 -14.68 -2.45
C ALA A 218 -4.81 -14.70 -3.96
N ILE A 219 -4.43 -15.85 -4.53
CA ILE A 219 -4.18 -16.01 -5.97
C ILE A 219 -5.42 -15.62 -6.78
N MET A 220 -6.60 -16.11 -6.39
CA MET A 220 -7.83 -15.81 -7.11
C MET A 220 -8.22 -14.33 -6.99
N ALA A 221 -8.08 -13.74 -5.80
CA ALA A 221 -8.31 -12.30 -5.60
C ALA A 221 -7.36 -11.45 -6.47
N HIS A 222 -6.07 -11.81 -6.54
CA HIS A 222 -5.12 -11.21 -7.47
C HIS A 222 -5.61 -11.32 -8.92
N LEU A 223 -5.93 -12.53 -9.39
CA LEU A 223 -6.35 -12.77 -10.78
C LEU A 223 -7.62 -11.98 -11.17
N PHE A 224 -8.56 -11.79 -10.23
CA PHE A 224 -9.75 -10.99 -10.49
C PHE A 224 -9.47 -9.49 -10.44
N SER A 225 -8.56 -9.04 -9.60
CA SER A 225 -8.17 -7.63 -9.49
C SER A 225 -7.61 -7.06 -10.79
N LEU A 226 -6.98 -7.91 -11.63
CA LEU A 226 -6.42 -7.51 -12.92
C LEU A 226 -7.48 -6.95 -13.89
N ASN A 227 -8.76 -7.33 -13.73
CA ASN A 227 -9.85 -6.73 -14.50
C ASN A 227 -10.02 -5.22 -14.22
N GLY A 228 -9.51 -4.73 -13.08
CA GLY A 228 -9.50 -3.33 -12.70
C GLY A 228 -8.51 -2.46 -13.48
N LEU A 229 -7.58 -3.03 -14.25
CA LEU A 229 -6.56 -2.27 -14.99
C LEU A 229 -7.18 -1.28 -15.98
N GLU A 230 -8.19 -1.72 -16.73
CA GLU A 230 -8.90 -0.84 -17.65
C GLU A 230 -9.68 0.26 -16.92
N ALA A 231 -10.26 -0.06 -15.76
CA ALA A 231 -10.99 0.91 -14.96
C ALA A 231 -10.06 2.00 -14.42
N LEU A 232 -8.85 1.64 -13.99
CA LEU A 232 -7.80 2.56 -13.60
C LEU A 232 -7.41 3.48 -14.78
N GLY A 233 -7.29 2.89 -15.99
CA GLY A 233 -7.07 3.63 -17.23
C GLY A 233 -8.16 4.65 -17.55
N ARG A 234 -9.44 4.26 -17.43
CA ARG A 234 -10.57 5.17 -17.61
C ARG A 234 -10.61 6.26 -16.53
N LYS A 235 -10.18 5.98 -15.30
CA LYS A 235 -10.08 6.98 -14.23
C LYS A 235 -9.05 8.06 -14.59
N LEU A 236 -7.88 7.65 -15.09
CA LEU A 236 -6.84 8.55 -15.56
C LEU A 236 -7.30 9.45 -16.73
N ASP A 237 -7.96 8.89 -17.75
CA ASP A 237 -8.48 9.67 -18.89
C ASP A 237 -9.49 10.74 -18.44
N ARG A 238 -10.38 10.40 -17.49
CA ARG A 238 -11.34 11.36 -16.91
C ARG A 238 -10.67 12.51 -16.17
N ILE A 239 -9.68 12.21 -15.33
CA ILE A 239 -8.93 13.23 -14.56
C ILE A 239 -8.20 14.17 -15.52
N ARG A 240 -7.49 13.63 -16.52
CA ARG A 240 -6.77 14.45 -17.50
C ARG A 240 -7.69 15.39 -18.29
N LYS A 241 -8.90 14.92 -18.67
CA LYS A 241 -9.91 15.75 -19.34
C LYS A 241 -10.38 16.90 -18.45
N ALA A 242 -10.66 16.61 -17.17
CA ALA A 242 -11.09 17.62 -16.21
C ALA A 242 -10.02 18.71 -16.03
N SER A 243 -8.74 18.32 -15.90
CA SER A 243 -7.62 19.27 -15.81
C SER A 243 -7.50 20.15 -17.06
N SER A 244 -7.55 19.56 -18.27
CA SER A 244 -7.45 20.36 -19.51
C SER A 244 -8.60 21.36 -19.69
N LYS A 245 -9.80 21.01 -19.21
CA LYS A 245 -10.96 21.91 -19.28
C LYS A 245 -10.81 23.07 -18.29
N ALA A 246 -10.37 22.80 -17.06
CA ALA A 246 -10.13 23.82 -16.05
C ALA A 246 -9.06 24.82 -16.51
N GLU A 247 -7.96 24.35 -17.10
CA GLU A 247 -6.90 25.20 -17.66
C GLU A 247 -7.42 26.13 -18.77
N ALA A 248 -8.26 25.61 -19.67
CA ALA A 248 -8.87 26.40 -20.74
C ALA A 248 -9.85 27.46 -20.22
N GLU A 249 -10.58 27.18 -19.13
CA GLU A 249 -11.51 28.13 -18.50
C GLU A 249 -10.78 29.23 -17.70
N THR A 250 -9.61 28.96 -17.13
CA THR A 250 -8.78 29.98 -16.45
C THR A 250 -7.94 30.85 -17.40
N ALA A 251 -7.80 30.46 -18.66
CA ALA A 251 -7.06 31.21 -19.68
C ALA A 251 -7.94 32.22 -20.45
N HIS A 252 -9.22 32.34 -20.09
CA HIS A 252 -10.20 33.29 -20.63
C HIS A 252 -10.63 34.29 -19.55
#